data_AF-A0A1Q7Y025-F1
#
_entry.id   AF-A0A1Q7Y025-F1
#
_cell.length_a   1.000
_cell.length_b   1.000
_cell.length_c   1.000
_cell.angle_alpha   90.00
_cell.angle_beta   90.00
_cell.angle_gamma   90.00
#
_symmetry.space_group_name_H-M   'P 1'
#
loop_
_entity.id
_entity.type
_entity.pdbx_description
1 polymer ?
#
loop_
_entity_poly.entity_id
_entity_poly.type
_entity_poly.pdbx_seq_one_letter_code
_entity_poly.pdbx_strand_id
1 'polypeptide(L)'
;MGRGRGVIRVIVGALLLGGCAQFYWSKPNGTAEQFDRASRECARDAAPTPTAAAHGIVDERIYRACLSALGWRREKQWDPPPPGWFRGIE
;
A
#
# COMPACT_ATOMS: atom_id res chain seq x y z
N MET A 1 10.65 -15.71 42.70
CA MET A 1 9.61 -15.29 41.74
C MET A 1 10.09 -14.08 40.94
N GLY A 2 10.84 -14.27 39.85
CA GLY A 2 11.38 -13.13 39.07
C GLY A 2 11.56 -13.40 37.57
N ARG A 3 11.55 -14.68 37.17
CA ARG A 3 11.82 -15.10 35.79
C ARG A 3 10.64 -14.84 34.83
N GLY A 4 9.40 -14.88 35.32
CA GLY A 4 8.20 -14.69 34.48
C GLY A 4 7.93 -13.24 34.05
N ARG A 5 8.21 -12.26 34.92
CA ARG A 5 7.95 -10.82 34.64
C ARG A 5 8.92 -10.24 33.61
N GLY A 6 10.15 -10.73 33.58
CA GLY A 6 11.16 -10.34 32.58
C GLY A 6 10.85 -10.91 31.20
N VAL A 7 10.49 -12.20 31.13
CA VAL A 7 10.16 -12.88 29.87
C VAL A 7 8.92 -12.26 29.20
N ILE A 8 7.87 -11.94 29.97
CA ILE A 8 6.66 -11.29 29.44
C ILE A 8 6.99 -9.92 28.84
N ARG A 9 7.85 -9.12 29.48
CA ARG A 9 8.24 -7.80 28.98
C ARG A 9 9.06 -7.87 27.68
N VAL A 10 9.94 -8.86 27.55
CA VAL A 10 10.73 -9.08 26.33
C VAL A 10 9.83 -9.52 25.17
N ILE A 11 8.86 -10.40 25.42
CA ILE A 11 7.92 -10.86 24.39
C ILE A 11 7.02 -9.72 23.90
N VAL A 12 6.48 -8.90 24.80
CA VAL A 12 5.65 -7.74 24.43
C VAL A 12 6.46 -6.68 23.68
N GLY A 13 7.71 -6.43 24.06
CA GLY A 13 8.59 -5.50 23.35
C GLY A 13 8.93 -5.97 21.92
N ALA A 14 9.11 -7.28 21.72
CA ALA A 14 9.41 -7.84 20.41
C ALA A 14 8.19 -7.81 19.45
N LEU A 15 6.97 -7.91 19.97
CA LEU A 15 5.74 -7.86 19.15
C LEU A 15 5.45 -6.46 18.57
N LEU A 16 5.96 -5.40 19.21
CA LEU A 16 5.79 -4.02 18.74
C LEU A 16 6.74 -3.64 17.59
N LEU A 17 7.69 -4.50 17.23
CA LEU A 17 8.60 -4.31 16.09
C LEU A 17 8.03 -4.84 14.77
N GLY A 18 6.87 -5.50 14.80
CA GLY A 18 6.16 -5.87 13.57
C GLY A 18 5.58 -4.61 12.93
N GLY A 19 6.04 -4.25 11.74
CA GLY A 19 5.52 -3.09 10.99
C GLY A 19 4.00 -3.14 10.81
N CYS A 20 3.37 -2.03 10.48
CA CYS A 20 1.94 -2.04 10.21
C CYS A 20 1.69 -2.69 8.84
N ALA A 21 0.78 -3.66 8.75
CA ALA A 21 0.34 -4.16 7.45
C ALA A 21 -0.45 -3.07 6.71
N GLN A 22 -0.05 -2.75 5.49
CA GLN A 22 -0.70 -1.77 4.61
C GLN A 22 -0.95 -2.40 3.25
N PHE A 23 -1.84 -1.82 2.45
CA PHE A 23 -2.05 -2.31 1.10
C PHE A 23 -1.02 -1.72 0.14
N TYR A 24 -0.49 -2.58 -0.73
CA TYR A 24 0.44 -2.21 -1.79
C TYR A 24 0.01 -2.87 -3.09
N TRP A 25 0.49 -2.29 -4.19
CA TRP A 25 0.26 -2.79 -5.54
C TRP A 25 1.50 -3.47 -6.09
N SER A 26 1.32 -4.57 -6.81
CA SER A 26 2.39 -5.23 -7.55
C SER A 26 1.89 -5.76 -8.90
N LYS A 27 2.81 -5.96 -9.83
CA LYS A 27 2.55 -6.56 -11.14
C LYS A 27 3.78 -7.37 -11.56
N PRO A 28 3.63 -8.54 -12.21
CA PRO A 28 4.77 -9.27 -12.75
C PRO A 28 5.61 -8.37 -13.67
N ASN A 29 6.91 -8.25 -13.37
CA ASN A 29 7.85 -7.37 -14.08
C ASN A 29 7.44 -5.87 -14.10
N GLY A 30 6.59 -5.46 -13.17
CA GLY A 30 6.16 -4.07 -13.01
C GLY A 30 7.26 -3.21 -12.36
N THR A 31 7.48 -2.02 -12.91
CA THR A 31 8.42 -1.04 -12.34
C THR A 31 7.69 0.09 -11.62
N ALA A 32 8.42 0.88 -10.82
CA ALA A 32 7.88 2.06 -10.15
C ALA A 32 7.35 3.08 -11.16
N GLU A 33 8.07 3.30 -12.26
CA GLU A 33 7.67 4.27 -13.30
C GLU A 33 6.40 3.83 -14.02
N GLN A 34 6.22 2.53 -14.22
CA GLN A 34 4.98 1.97 -14.77
C GLN A 34 3.82 2.12 -13.80
N PHE A 35 4.06 1.86 -12.51
CA PHE A 35 3.06 2.05 -11.47
C PHE A 35 2.64 3.52 -11.38
N ASP A 36 3.60 4.45 -11.32
CA ASP A 36 3.32 5.88 -11.20
C ASP A 36 2.52 6.41 -12.37
N ARG A 37 2.82 5.95 -13.59
CA ARG A 37 2.05 6.29 -14.79
C ARG A 37 0.61 5.80 -14.67
N ALA A 38 0.42 4.51 -14.41
CA ALA A 38 -0.90 3.90 -14.28
C ALA A 38 -1.70 4.52 -13.13
N SER A 39 -1.06 4.76 -11.98
CA SER A 39 -1.65 5.39 -10.81
C SER A 39 -2.16 6.79 -11.13
N ARG A 40 -1.36 7.64 -11.80
CA ARG A 40 -1.81 8.99 -12.20
C ARG A 40 -2.94 8.97 -13.23
N GLU A 41 -2.89 8.05 -14.19
CA GLU A 41 -3.95 7.89 -15.19
C GLU A 41 -5.26 7.47 -14.51
N CYS A 42 -5.23 6.41 -13.70
CA CYS A 42 -6.40 5.95 -12.96
C CYS A 42 -6.91 6.98 -11.94
N ALA A 43 -6.03 7.78 -11.34
CA ALA A 43 -6.43 8.86 -10.43
C ALA A 43 -7.20 9.98 -11.15
N ARG A 44 -6.85 10.30 -12.40
CA ARG A 44 -7.57 11.28 -13.22
C ARG A 44 -8.99 10.81 -13.53
N ASP A 45 -9.14 9.54 -13.86
CA ASP A 45 -10.45 8.94 -14.17
C ASP A 45 -11.33 8.77 -12.93
N ALA A 46 -10.72 8.58 -11.77
CA ALA A 46 -11.42 8.39 -10.50
C ALA A 46 -11.75 9.70 -9.78
N ALA A 47 -11.23 10.85 -10.21
CA ALA A 47 -11.45 12.12 -9.54
C ALA A 47 -12.62 12.91 -10.16
N PRO A 48 -13.37 13.70 -9.36
CA PRO A 48 -14.42 14.57 -9.89
C PRO A 48 -13.87 15.75 -10.70
N THR A 49 -12.62 16.14 -10.48
CA THR A 49 -11.93 17.22 -11.22
C THR A 49 -10.43 16.93 -11.35
N PRO A 50 -9.72 17.55 -12.31
CA PRO A 50 -8.25 17.42 -12.42
C PRO A 50 -7.51 17.89 -11.16
N THR A 51 -8.00 18.94 -10.50
CA THR A 51 -7.42 19.45 -9.24
C THR A 51 -7.60 18.45 -8.11
N ALA A 52 -8.77 17.81 -8.01
CA ALA A 52 -8.99 16.74 -7.03
C ALA A 52 -8.01 15.58 -7.23
N ALA A 53 -7.79 15.14 -8.48
CA ALA A 53 -6.81 14.10 -8.81
C ALA A 53 -5.39 14.49 -8.36
N ALA A 54 -4.99 15.75 -8.59
CA ALA A 54 -3.66 16.25 -8.20
C ALA A 54 -3.44 16.24 -6.67
N HIS A 55 -4.50 16.33 -5.89
CA HIS A 55 -4.47 16.23 -4.42
C HIS A 55 -4.76 14.81 -3.90
N GLY A 56 -4.88 13.80 -4.77
CA GLY A 56 -5.17 12.43 -4.38
C GLY A 56 -6.62 12.20 -3.93
N ILE A 57 -7.53 13.14 -4.22
CA ILE A 57 -8.96 13.01 -3.92
C ILE A 57 -9.60 12.24 -5.07
N VAL A 58 -9.81 10.94 -4.88
CA VAL A 58 -10.31 10.01 -5.88
C VAL A 58 -11.43 9.13 -5.32
N ASP A 59 -12.32 8.65 -6.17
CA ASP A 59 -13.17 7.51 -5.84
C ASP A 59 -12.30 6.24 -5.79
N GLU A 60 -12.05 5.73 -4.58
CA GLU A 60 -11.19 4.57 -4.35
C GLU A 60 -11.63 3.33 -5.16
N ARG A 61 -12.94 3.14 -5.38
CA ARG A 61 -13.44 1.96 -6.11
C ARG A 61 -13.07 2.05 -7.57
N ILE A 62 -13.25 3.22 -8.20
CA ILE A 62 -12.88 3.45 -9.60
C ILE A 62 -11.36 3.34 -9.76
N TYR A 63 -10.60 3.97 -8.86
CA TYR A 63 -9.13 3.91 -8.87
C TYR A 63 -8.61 2.46 -8.77
N ARG A 64 -9.11 1.68 -7.80
CA ARG A 64 -8.72 0.28 -7.62
C ARG A 64 -9.13 -0.59 -8.80
N ALA A 65 -10.33 -0.38 -9.35
CA ALA A 65 -10.81 -1.12 -10.52
C ALA A 65 -9.95 -0.87 -11.76
N CYS A 66 -9.60 0.40 -12.02
CA CYS A 66 -8.72 0.78 -13.14
C CYS A 66 -7.34 0.12 -13.02
N LEU A 67 -6.68 0.21 -11.86
CA LEU A 67 -5.38 -0.45 -11.66
C LEU A 67 -5.46 -1.97 -11.83
N SER A 68 -6.53 -2.58 -11.31
CA SER A 68 -6.79 -4.01 -11.48
C SER A 68 -6.96 -4.41 -12.94
N ALA A 69 -7.68 -3.61 -13.73
CA ALA A 69 -7.84 -3.81 -15.17
C ALA A 69 -6.51 -3.71 -15.93
N LEU A 70 -5.57 -2.89 -15.44
CA LEU A 70 -4.20 -2.79 -15.95
C LEU A 70 -3.29 -3.93 -15.47
N GLY A 71 -3.82 -4.90 -14.72
CA GLY A 71 -3.09 -6.08 -14.23
C GLY A 71 -2.28 -5.84 -12.95
N TRP A 72 -2.52 -4.73 -12.24
CA TRP A 72 -1.96 -4.52 -10.91
C TRP A 72 -2.78 -5.29 -9.87
N ARG A 73 -2.10 -5.95 -8.94
CA ARG A 73 -2.73 -6.68 -7.82
C ARG A 73 -2.50 -5.94 -6.52
N ARG A 74 -3.56 -5.81 -5.72
CA ARG A 74 -3.52 -5.16 -4.41
C ARG A 74 -3.51 -6.19 -3.30
N GLU A 75 -2.47 -6.18 -2.47
CA GLU A 75 -2.31 -7.13 -1.36
C GLU A 75 -1.75 -6.43 -0.13
N LYS A 76 -1.91 -7.03 1.04
CA LYS A 76 -1.31 -6.51 2.27
C LYS A 76 0.16 -6.89 2.34
N GLN A 77 1.01 -5.91 2.60
CA GLN A 77 2.42 -6.11 2.94
C GLN A 77 2.75 -5.43 4.27
N TRP A 78 3.75 -5.98 4.95
CA TRP A 78 4.37 -5.32 6.09
C TRP A 78 5.20 -4.13 5.59
N ASP A 79 5.23 -3.05 6.37
CA ASP A 79 6.09 -1.90 6.09
C ASP A 79 7.47 -2.10 6.77
N PRO A 80 8.61 -1.99 6.05
CA PRO A 80 8.74 -1.70 4.63
C PRO A 80 8.41 -2.91 3.74
N PRO A 81 7.76 -2.71 2.58
CA PRO A 81 7.43 -3.81 1.70
C PRO A 81 8.68 -4.32 0.96
N PRO A 82 8.66 -5.56 0.45
CA PRO A 82 9.71 -6.04 -0.46
C PRO A 82 9.79 -5.19 -1.74
N PRO A 83 10.89 -5.27 -2.52
CA PRO A 83 10.97 -4.65 -3.84
C PRO A 83 9.84 -5.11 -4.77
N GLY A 84 9.36 -4.22 -5.65
CA GLY A 84 8.26 -4.49 -6.59
C GLY A 84 6.85 -4.27 -6.03
N TRP A 85 6.75 -3.69 -4.84
CA TRP A 85 5.51 -3.27 -4.20
C TRP A 85 5.45 -1.75 -4.10
N PHE A 86 4.34 -1.17 -4.56
CA PHE A 86 4.20 0.27 -4.70
C PHE A 86 2.98 0.77 -3.92
N ARG A 87 3.14 1.90 -3.23
CA ARG A 87 2.06 2.49 -2.43
C ARG A 87 1.12 3.30 -3.34
N GLY A 88 -0.16 2.95 -3.35
CA GLY A 88 -1.19 3.69 -4.07
C GLY A 88 -1.88 4.75 -3.23
N ILE A 89 -2.85 5.43 -3.85
CA ILE A 89 -3.79 6.31 -3.14
C ILE A 89 -4.74 5.42 -2.34
N GLU A 90 -4.90 5.74 -1.05
CA GLU A 90 -5.78 5.06 -0.12
C GLU A 90 -7.01 5.89 0.20
#